data_AF-A0A261TWT9-F1
#
_entry.id   AF-A0A261TWT9-F1
#
_cell.length_a   1.000
_cell.length_b   1.000
_cell.length_c   1.000
_cell.angle_alpha   90.00
_cell.angle_beta   90.00
_cell.angle_gamma   90.00
#
_symmetry.space_group_name_H-M   'P 1'
#
loop_
_entity.id
_entity.type
_entity.pdbx_description
1 polymer ?
#
loop_
_entity_poly.entity_id
_entity_poly.type
_entity_poly.pdbx_seq_one_letter_code
_entity_poly.pdbx_strand_id
1 'polypeptide(L)'
;MTTPATFQMNKALLLLDRGPVPCAQAALRRAIDMARADGPAAVLVQAQVVLGECLIDAGEREEARRLLESALAVELGDRAELLAYELERARGLLAGLTGAVPRP
;
A
#
# COMPACT_ATOMS: atom_id res chain seq x y z
N MET A 1 -1.92 22.69 -1.28
CA MET A 1 -3.10 22.15 -0.56
C MET A 1 -2.97 20.64 -0.54
N THR A 2 -2.99 20.01 0.64
CA THR A 2 -3.04 18.53 0.76
C THR A 2 -4.43 18.03 0.40
N THR A 3 -4.51 17.04 -0.48
CA THR A 3 -5.81 16.42 -0.82
C THR A 3 -6.32 15.58 0.36
N PRO A 4 -7.63 15.28 0.43
CA PRO A 4 -8.19 14.41 1.46
C PRO A 4 -7.48 13.04 1.52
N ALA A 5 -7.13 12.47 0.37
CA ALA A 5 -6.37 11.23 0.28
C ALA A 5 -4.97 11.37 0.90
N THR A 6 -4.22 12.43 0.56
CA THR A 6 -2.90 12.71 1.15
C THR A 6 -2.98 12.91 2.66
N PHE A 7 -4.05 13.54 3.16
CA PHE A 7 -4.25 13.70 4.60
C PHE A 7 -4.43 12.34 5.31
N GLN A 8 -5.27 11.45 4.76
CA GLN A 8 -5.45 10.11 5.33
C GLN A 8 -4.16 9.29 5.28
N MET A 9 -3.39 9.41 4.20
CA MET A 9 -2.08 8.76 4.08
C MET A 9 -1.11 9.23 5.17
N ASN A 10 -0.96 10.54 5.38
CA ASN A 10 -0.08 11.08 6.41
C ASN A 10 -0.52 10.66 7.82
N LYS A 11 -1.84 10.62 8.07
CA LYS A 11 -2.39 10.11 9.33
C LYS A 11 -2.03 8.64 9.56
N ALA A 12 -2.11 7.81 8.52
CA ALA A 12 -1.74 6.40 8.61
C ALA A 12 -0.27 6.22 8.97
N LEU A 13 0.64 6.92 8.30
CA LEU A 13 2.08 6.86 8.58
C LEU A 13 2.39 7.24 10.03
N LEU A 14 1.78 8.32 10.53
CA LEU A 14 1.93 8.73 11.93
C LEU A 14 1.39 7.69 12.93
N LEU A 15 0.36 6.93 12.56
CA LEU A 15 -0.18 5.85 13.39
C LEU A 15 0.71 4.61 13.35
N LEU A 16 1.36 4.31 12.22
CA LEU A 16 2.33 3.22 12.14
C LEU A 16 3.55 3.51 13.01
N ASP A 17 4.10 4.73 12.95
CA ASP A 17 5.23 5.15 13.79
C ASP A 17 4.94 5.03 15.30
N ARG A 18 3.67 5.12 15.69
CA ARG A 18 3.24 5.07 17.10
C ARG A 18 2.80 3.68 17.56
N GLY A 19 2.71 2.70 16.66
CA GLY A 19 2.33 1.33 16.96
C GLY A 19 0.84 0.92 16.87
N PRO A 20 -0.20 1.79 16.83
CA PRO A 20 -1.58 1.32 16.64
C PRO A 20 -1.86 0.92 15.18
N VAL A 21 -1.40 -0.28 14.81
CA VAL A 21 -1.56 -0.89 13.46
C VAL A 21 -3.02 -0.93 12.97
N PRO A 22 -4.04 -1.30 13.79
CA PRO A 22 -5.43 -1.31 13.31
C PRO A 22 -5.96 0.08 12.93
N CYS A 23 -5.55 1.12 13.66
CA CYS A 23 -5.93 2.49 13.35
C CYS A 23 -5.25 2.99 12.07
N ALA A 24 -4.01 2.57 11.82
CA ALA A 24 -3.31 2.86 10.57
C ALA A 24 -4.01 2.18 9.37
N GLN A 25 -4.40 0.91 9.49
CA GLN A 25 -5.13 0.20 8.44
C GLN A 25 -6.44 0.91 8.05
N ALA A 26 -7.21 1.39 9.04
CA ALA A 26 -8.43 2.15 8.78
C ALA A 26 -8.16 3.48 8.03
N ALA A 27 -7.08 4.18 8.37
CA ALA A 27 -6.67 5.40 7.67
C ALA A 27 -6.19 5.10 6.24
N LEU A 28 -5.45 4.01 6.03
CA LEU A 28 -5.01 3.57 4.70
C LEU A 28 -6.18 3.21 3.81
N ARG A 29 -7.18 2.48 4.31
CA ARG A 29 -8.38 2.13 3.54
C ARG A 29 -9.11 3.39 3.05
N ARG A 30 -9.25 4.39 3.93
CA ARG A 30 -9.82 5.70 3.56
C ARG A 30 -8.98 6.45 2.52
N ALA A 31 -7.64 6.39 2.64
CA ALA A 31 -6.75 7.00 1.65
C ALA A 31 -6.94 6.36 0.27
N ILE A 32 -7.08 5.03 0.21
CA ILE A 32 -7.35 4.28 -1.02
C ILE A 32 -8.69 4.69 -1.63
N ASP A 33 -9.77 4.70 -0.84
CA ASP A 33 -11.11 5.04 -1.34
C ASP A 33 -11.15 6.46 -1.92
N MET A 34 -10.54 7.42 -1.21
CA MET A 34 -10.43 8.81 -1.67
C MET A 34 -9.53 8.95 -2.90
N ALA A 35 -8.42 8.19 -2.96
CA ALA A 35 -7.51 8.24 -4.08
C ALA A 35 -8.10 7.62 -5.36
N ARG A 36 -8.92 6.56 -5.23
CA ARG A 36 -9.65 5.95 -6.35
C ARG A 36 -10.72 6.85 -6.93
N ALA A 37 -11.38 7.66 -6.09
CA ALA A 37 -12.47 8.51 -6.53
C ALA A 37 -11.98 9.71 -7.36
N ASP A 38 -11.00 10.45 -6.86
CA ASP A 38 -10.51 11.67 -7.53
C ASP A 38 -9.14 12.14 -6.99
N GLY A 39 -8.36 11.22 -6.41
CA GLY A 39 -7.10 11.57 -5.76
C GLY A 39 -5.86 11.18 -6.54
N PRO A 40 -4.67 11.53 -6.04
CA PRO A 40 -3.43 11.27 -6.74
C PRO A 40 -3.15 9.76 -6.84
N ALA A 41 -2.85 9.27 -8.04
CA ALA A 41 -2.46 7.87 -8.26
C ALA A 41 -1.26 7.44 -7.39
N ALA A 42 -0.35 8.37 -7.08
CA ALA A 42 0.75 8.13 -6.15
C ALA A 42 0.29 7.76 -4.74
N VAL A 43 -0.73 8.45 -4.22
CA VAL A 43 -1.31 8.13 -2.91
C VAL A 43 -2.01 6.79 -2.94
N LEU A 44 -2.68 6.46 -4.06
CA LEU A 44 -3.33 5.15 -4.23
C LEU A 44 -2.30 4.02 -4.13
N VAL A 45 -1.23 4.08 -4.91
CA VAL A 45 -0.16 3.07 -4.90
C VAL A 45 0.49 2.96 -3.52
N GLN A 46 0.91 4.09 -2.94
CA GLN A 46 1.53 4.10 -1.62
C GLN A 46 0.63 3.49 -0.54
N ALA A 47 -0.64 3.89 -0.49
CA ALA A 47 -1.57 3.39 0.51
C ALA A 47 -1.86 1.88 0.34
N GLN A 48 -1.96 1.39 -0.90
CA GLN A 48 -2.14 -0.04 -1.18
C GLN A 48 -0.93 -0.87 -0.75
N VAL A 49 0.30 -0.38 -1.01
CA VAL A 49 1.54 -1.09 -0.63
C VAL A 49 1.69 -1.15 0.88
N VAL A 50 1.53 0.00 1.56
CA VAL A 50 1.65 0.06 3.02
C VAL A 50 0.57 -0.78 3.72
N LEU A 51 -0.67 -0.75 3.21
CA LEU A 51 -1.74 -1.60 3.75
C LEU A 51 -1.47 -3.08 3.49
N GLY A 52 -0.95 -3.44 2.32
CA GLY A 52 -0.58 -4.80 1.99
C GLY A 52 0.45 -5.37 2.97
N GLU A 53 1.49 -4.61 3.30
CA GLU A 53 2.47 -5.00 4.31
C GLU A 53 1.83 -5.15 5.71
N CYS A 54 1.01 -4.18 6.15
CA CYS A 54 0.33 -4.28 7.44
C CYS A 54 -0.56 -5.53 7.55
N LEU A 55 -1.14 -5.97 6.44
CA LEU A 55 -1.95 -7.17 6.36
C LEU A 55 -1.10 -8.45 6.34
N ILE A 56 0.10 -8.42 5.74
CA ILE A 56 1.06 -9.52 5.84
C ILE A 56 1.45 -9.76 7.30
N ASP A 57 1.77 -8.69 8.02
CA ASP A 57 2.13 -8.75 9.44
C ASP A 57 0.97 -9.24 10.31
N ALA A 58 -0.26 -8.93 9.93
CA ALA A 58 -1.48 -9.43 10.57
C ALA A 58 -1.86 -10.87 10.15
N GLY A 59 -1.15 -11.47 9.18
CA GLY A 59 -1.45 -12.80 8.65
C GLY A 59 -2.54 -12.85 7.57
N GLU A 60 -3.09 -11.70 7.17
CA GLU A 60 -4.14 -11.55 6.15
C GLU A 60 -3.57 -11.55 4.72
N ARG A 61 -2.86 -12.64 4.39
CA ARG A 61 -2.06 -12.78 3.16
C ARG A 61 -2.83 -12.60 1.86
N GLU A 62 -4.05 -13.11 1.78
CA GLU A 62 -4.86 -13.02 0.55
C GLU A 62 -5.34 -11.59 0.26
N GLU A 63 -5.71 -10.83 1.29
CA GLU A 63 -6.08 -9.42 1.09
C GLU A 63 -4.84 -8.59 0.76
N ALA A 64 -3.73 -8.85 1.43
CA ALA A 64 -2.45 -8.23 1.09
C ALA A 64 -2.08 -8.45 -0.38
N ARG A 65 -2.15 -9.71 -0.86
CA ARG A 65 -1.86 -10.06 -2.26
C ARG A 65 -2.68 -9.22 -3.23
N ARG A 66 -4.01 -9.17 -3.05
CA ARG A 66 -4.91 -8.40 -3.92
C ARG A 66 -4.56 -6.91 -3.96
N LEU A 67 -4.21 -6.33 -2.82
CA LEU A 67 -3.83 -4.91 -2.74
C LEU A 67 -2.50 -4.63 -3.44
N LEU A 68 -1.50 -5.50 -3.25
CA LEU A 68 -0.19 -5.36 -3.89
C LEU A 68 -0.29 -5.54 -5.42
N GLU A 69 -1.06 -6.52 -5.89
CA GLU A 69 -1.36 -6.69 -7.33
C GLU A 69 -2.07 -5.45 -7.89
N SER A 70 -3.03 -4.90 -7.15
CA SER A 70 -3.74 -3.69 -7.56
C SER A 70 -2.82 -2.47 -7.63
N ALA A 71 -1.82 -2.36 -6.74
CA ALA A 71 -0.85 -1.27 -6.75
C ALA A 71 0.05 -1.32 -7.99
N LEU A 72 0.45 -2.53 -8.41
CA LEU A 72 1.26 -2.75 -9.61
C LEU A 72 0.49 -2.53 -10.92
N ALA A 73 -0.85 -2.59 -10.88
CA ALA A 73 -1.72 -2.39 -12.02
C ALA A 73 -2.17 -0.93 -12.20
N VAL A 74 -1.73 0.00 -11.35
CA VAL A 74 -2.06 1.43 -11.51
C VAL A 74 -1.28 2.00 -12.69
N GLU A 75 -2.00 2.65 -13.60
CA GLU A 75 -1.41 3.39 -14.73
C GLU A 75 -0.78 4.70 -14.22
N LEU A 76 0.55 4.77 -14.24
CA LEU A 76 1.31 5.88 -13.66
C LEU A 76 1.96 6.82 -14.68
N GLY A 77 2.09 6.39 -15.95
CA GLY A 77 2.84 7.12 -16.97
C GLY A 77 4.24 7.51 -16.47
N ASP A 78 4.66 8.75 -16.73
CA ASP A 78 5.97 9.30 -16.31
C ASP A 78 6.16 9.32 -14.78
N ARG A 79 5.08 9.16 -13.99
CA ARG A 79 5.16 9.15 -12.52
C ARG A 79 5.61 7.80 -11.97
N ALA A 80 5.74 6.77 -12.81
CA ALA A 80 6.20 5.45 -12.38
C ALA A 80 7.58 5.51 -11.71
N GLU A 81 8.48 6.37 -12.21
CA GLU A 81 9.82 6.56 -11.64
C GLU A 81 9.76 7.11 -10.21
N LEU A 82 8.80 7.99 -9.91
CA LEU A 82 8.61 8.57 -8.57
C LEU A 82 8.12 7.55 -7.55
N LEU A 83 7.60 6.40 -8.01
CA LEU A 83 7.06 5.32 -7.18
C LEU A 83 7.85 4.02 -7.36
N ALA A 84 9.03 4.08 -7.97
CA ALA A 84 9.84 2.90 -8.25
C ALA A 84 10.13 2.09 -6.98
N TYR A 85 10.39 2.78 -5.88
CA TYR A 85 10.61 2.16 -4.57
C TYR A 85 9.37 1.38 -4.10
N GLU A 86 8.19 2.00 -4.14
CA GLU A 86 6.94 1.38 -3.72
C GLU A 86 6.54 0.19 -4.59
N LEU A 87 6.74 0.31 -5.91
CA LEU A 87 6.45 -0.78 -6.85
C LEU A 87 7.42 -1.94 -6.64
N GLU A 88 8.70 -1.68 -6.40
CA GLU A 88 9.68 -2.73 -6.12
C GLU A 88 9.38 -3.43 -4.78
N ARG A 89 9.05 -2.64 -3.75
CA ARG A 89 8.58 -3.16 -2.47
C ARG A 89 7.35 -4.05 -2.64
N ALA A 90 6.38 -3.64 -3.47
CA ALA A 90 5.19 -4.44 -3.74
C ALA A 90 5.52 -5.80 -4.38
N ARG A 91 6.46 -5.82 -5.35
CA ARG A 91 6.95 -7.06 -5.97
C ARG A 91 7.64 -7.96 -4.95
N GLY A 92 8.50 -7.39 -4.09
CA GLY A 92 9.19 -8.14 -3.04
C GLY A 92 8.22 -8.79 -2.05
N LEU A 93 7.22 -8.04 -1.59
CA LEU A 93 6.18 -8.55 -0.69
C LEU A 93 5.34 -9.65 -1.36
N LEU A 94 4.95 -9.48 -2.63
CA LEU A 94 4.25 -10.52 -3.40
C LEU A 94 5.09 -11.79 -3.58
N ALA A 95 6.38 -11.67 -3.85
CA ALA A 95 7.28 -12.81 -3.95
C ALA A 95 7.41 -13.57 -2.61
N GLY A 96 7.42 -12.84 -1.48
CA GLY A 96 7.39 -13.42 -0.15
C GLY A 96 6.07 -14.14 0.17
N LEU A 97 4.94 -13.65 -0.36
CA LEU A 97 3.62 -14.27 -0.19
C LEU A 97 3.46 -15.58 -0.97
N THR A 98 4.05 -15.69 -2.16
CA THR A 98 3.94 -16.88 -3.04
C THR A 98 4.84 -18.04 -2.63
N GLY A 99 5.75 -17.84 -1.68
CA GLY A 99 6.59 -18.91 -1.14
C GLY A 99 7.55 -19.49 -2.16
N ALA A 100 8.51 -18.69 -2.64
CA ALA A 100 9.80 -19.23 -3.05
C ALA A 100 10.60 -19.64 -1.79
N VAL A 101 10.13 -20.65 -1.08
CA VAL A 101 10.97 -21.41 -0.16
C VAL A 101 11.72 -22.42 -1.03
N PRO A 102 13.06 -22.34 -1.21
CA PRO A 102 13.78 -23.48 -1.74
C PRO A 102 13.55 -24.63 -0.75
N ARG A 103 12.83 -25.67 -1.18
CA ARG A 103 12.79 -26.92 -0.42
C ARG A 103 14.22 -27.47 -0.34
N PRO A 104 14.64 -28.02 0.81
CA PRO A 104 15.98 -28.56 0.99
C PRO A 104 16.30 -29.67 -0.02
#